data_AF-A0A7S1L9J5-F1
#
_entry.id   AF-A0A7S1L9J5-F1
#
_cell.length_a   1.000
_cell.length_b   1.000
_cell.length_c   1.000
_cell.angle_alpha   90.00
_cell.angle_beta   90.00
_cell.angle_gamma   90.00
#
_symmetry.space_group_name_H-M   'P 1'
#
loop_
_entity.id
_entity.type
_entity.pdbx_description
1 polymer ?
#
loop_
_entity_poly.entity_id
_entity_poly.type
_entity_poly.pdbx_seq_one_letter_code
_entity_poly.pdbx_strand_id
1 'polypeptide(L)'
;EDGGSAGLEPSELANARRLQVDAYRPAARERLKAAVASLDIEELKAAISYGEEVGITNVGLAEAVETLASEERKAKARAGLREVAPGREIAKLFTAIKYGEGTGLT
;
A
#
# COMPACT_ATOMS: atom_id res chain seq x y z
N GLU A 1 -29.32 -39.00 -17.61
CA GLU A 1 -29.54 -37.82 -16.76
C GLU A 1 -28.18 -37.30 -16.34
N ASP A 2 -27.70 -36.30 -17.09
CA ASP A 2 -26.45 -35.61 -16.84
C ASP A 2 -26.65 -34.56 -15.75
N GLY A 3 -25.80 -34.59 -14.73
CA GLY A 3 -25.88 -33.65 -13.62
C GLY A 3 -24.77 -33.84 -12.59
N GLY A 4 -23.55 -34.08 -13.04
CA GLY A 4 -22.34 -34.10 -12.22
C GLY A 4 -22.07 -32.73 -11.60
N SER A 5 -22.70 -32.45 -10.48
CA SER A 5 -22.18 -31.50 -9.49
C SER A 5 -21.56 -32.37 -8.42
N ALA A 6 -20.23 -32.38 -8.31
CA ALA A 6 -19.49 -33.21 -7.36
C ALA A 6 -20.21 -33.19 -6.00
N GLY A 7 -20.78 -34.33 -5.61
CA GLY A 7 -21.66 -34.50 -4.45
C GLY A 7 -20.89 -34.42 -3.14
N LEU A 8 -20.15 -33.33 -2.94
CA LEU A 8 -19.40 -33.05 -1.74
C LEU A 8 -20.38 -32.58 -0.67
N GLU A 9 -20.38 -33.29 0.45
CA GLU A 9 -21.17 -32.87 1.60
C GLU A 9 -20.66 -31.50 2.11
N PRO A 10 -21.54 -30.67 2.72
CA PRO A 10 -21.15 -29.38 3.27
C PRO A 10 -19.93 -29.45 4.20
N SER A 11 -19.78 -30.57 4.91
CA SER A 11 -18.65 -30.88 5.79
C SER A 11 -17.34 -31.10 5.04
N GLU A 12 -17.37 -31.70 3.85
CA GLU A 12 -16.19 -31.90 3.00
C GLU A 12 -15.72 -30.58 2.39
N LEU A 13 -16.66 -29.74 1.94
CA LEU A 13 -16.37 -28.38 1.47
C LEU A 13 -15.77 -27.50 2.59
N ALA A 14 -16.31 -27.59 3.80
CA ALA A 14 -15.76 -26.87 4.95
C ALA A 14 -14.35 -27.34 5.30
N ASN A 15 -14.09 -28.66 5.24
CA ASN A 15 -12.77 -29.22 5.53
C ASN A 15 -11.75 -28.83 4.46
N ALA A 16 -12.13 -28.88 3.18
CA ALA A 16 -11.28 -28.46 2.06
C ALA A 16 -10.89 -26.97 2.16
N ARG A 17 -11.85 -26.10 2.52
CA ARG A 17 -11.58 -24.67 2.77
C ARG A 17 -10.61 -24.48 3.93
N ARG A 18 -10.78 -25.24 5.01
CA ARG A 18 -9.88 -25.17 6.17
C ARG A 18 -8.45 -25.59 5.80
N LEU A 19 -8.32 -26.68 5.04
CA LEU A 19 -7.03 -27.18 4.57
C LEU A 19 -6.33 -26.19 3.64
N GLN A 20 -7.09 -25.55 2.73
CA GLN A 20 -6.57 -24.48 1.88
C GLN A 20 -6.03 -23.32 2.73
N VAL A 21 -6.82 -22.80 3.67
CA VAL A 21 -6.39 -21.68 4.52
C VAL A 21 -5.11 -22.02 5.30
N ASP A 22 -5.00 -23.21 5.88
CA ASP A 22 -3.79 -23.64 6.58
C ASP A 22 -2.57 -23.77 5.64
N ALA A 23 -2.77 -24.22 4.41
CA ALA A 23 -1.71 -24.32 3.41
C ALA A 23 -1.21 -22.95 2.90
N TYR A 24 -2.09 -21.94 2.84
CA TYR A 24 -1.75 -20.61 2.32
C TYR A 24 -1.21 -19.64 3.38
N ARG A 25 -1.44 -19.88 4.67
CA ARG A 25 -0.91 -19.02 5.76
C ARG A 25 0.63 -18.83 5.72
N PRO A 26 1.46 -19.86 5.46
CA PRO A 26 2.91 -19.68 5.33
C PRO A 26 3.29 -18.76 4.17
N ALA A 27 2.68 -18.98 2.99
CA ALA A 27 2.92 -18.16 1.81
C ALA A 27 2.50 -16.69 2.03
N ALA A 28 1.37 -16.46 2.70
CA ALA A 28 0.93 -15.11 3.06
C ALA A 28 1.93 -14.40 3.99
N ARG A 29 2.51 -15.11 4.97
CA ARG A 29 3.54 -14.56 5.85
C ARG A 29 4.82 -14.21 5.10
N GLU A 30 5.26 -15.05 4.16
CA GLU A 30 6.43 -14.73 3.33
C GLU A 30 6.17 -13.52 2.44
N ARG A 31 4.97 -13.44 1.85
CA ARG A 31 4.57 -12.29 1.04
C ARG A 31 4.54 -10.98 1.83
N LEU A 32 4.02 -11.02 3.07
CA LEU A 32 4.05 -9.86 3.99
C LEU A 32 5.48 -9.44 4.30
N LYS A 33 6.38 -10.38 4.61
CA LYS A 33 7.79 -10.09 4.87
C LYS A 33 8.50 -9.49 3.65
N ALA A 34 8.25 -10.05 2.46
CA ALA A 34 8.81 -9.55 1.22
C ALA A 34 8.33 -8.11 0.93
N ALA A 35 7.03 -7.85 1.10
CA ALA A 35 6.46 -6.53 0.91
C ALA A 35 7.01 -5.50 1.92
N VAL A 36 7.17 -5.88 3.19
CA VAL A 36 7.82 -5.03 4.21
C VAL A 36 9.28 -4.74 3.85
N ALA A 37 10.02 -5.73 3.34
CA ALA A 37 11.41 -5.53 2.91
C ALA A 37 11.53 -4.64 1.66
N SER A 38 10.57 -4.74 0.74
CA SER A 38 10.50 -3.96 -0.50
C SER A 38 10.15 -2.49 -0.24
N LEU A 39 9.34 -2.21 0.79
CA LEU A 39 8.75 -0.89 1.09
C LEU A 39 7.88 -0.36 -0.06
N ASP A 40 7.49 -1.21 -1.00
CA ASP A 40 6.59 -0.84 -2.09
C ASP A 40 5.14 -0.80 -1.58
N ILE A 41 4.48 0.33 -1.82
CA ILE A 41 3.12 0.61 -1.33
C ILE A 41 2.10 -0.37 -1.92
N GLU A 42 2.23 -0.73 -3.21
CA GLU A 42 1.28 -1.60 -3.88
C GLU A 42 1.51 -3.06 -3.47
N GLU A 43 2.76 -3.49 -3.31
CA GLU A 43 3.08 -4.81 -2.76
C GLU A 43 2.59 -4.96 -1.32
N LEU A 44 2.74 -3.93 -0.48
CA LEU A 44 2.23 -3.91 0.90
C LEU A 44 0.71 -4.06 0.93
N LYS A 45 -0.02 -3.30 0.10
CA LYS A 45 -1.49 -3.41 0.00
C LYS A 45 -1.92 -4.81 -0.44
N ALA A 46 -1.27 -5.35 -1.48
CA ALA A 46 -1.58 -6.68 -1.98
C ALA A 46 -1.30 -7.77 -0.95
N ALA A 47 -0.18 -7.67 -0.23
CA ALA A 47 0.20 -8.64 0.81
C ALA A 47 -0.75 -8.60 2.02
N ILE A 48 -1.17 -7.40 2.45
CA ILE A 48 -2.13 -7.23 3.55
C ILE A 48 -3.48 -7.82 3.16
N SER A 49 -4.01 -7.46 1.98
CA SER A 49 -5.30 -7.97 1.50
C SER A 49 -5.31 -9.50 1.37
N TYR A 50 -4.22 -10.08 0.83
CA TYR A 50 -4.07 -11.54 0.77
C TYR A 50 -4.00 -12.16 2.18
N GLY A 51 -3.29 -11.52 3.10
CA GLY A 51 -3.21 -11.94 4.50
C GLY A 51 -4.57 -11.95 5.20
N GLU A 52 -5.42 -10.96 4.96
CA GLU A 52 -6.79 -10.90 5.47
C GLU A 52 -7.66 -12.04 4.90
N GLU A 53 -7.55 -12.32 3.60
CA GLU A 53 -8.29 -13.39 2.92
C GLU A 53 -7.96 -14.77 3.49
N VAL A 54 -6.68 -15.03 3.79
CA VAL A 54 -6.23 -16.29 4.40
C VAL A 54 -6.33 -16.29 5.94
N GLY A 55 -6.93 -15.26 6.54
CA GLY A 55 -7.19 -15.18 7.97
C GLY A 55 -5.94 -15.01 8.85
N ILE A 56 -4.91 -14.31 8.36
CA ILE A 56 -3.81 -13.83 9.21
C ILE A 56 -4.42 -12.85 10.22
N THR A 57 -4.07 -13.02 11.50
CA THR A 57 -4.57 -12.15 12.56
C THR A 57 -4.02 -10.73 12.41
N ASN A 58 -4.73 -9.73 12.97
CA ASN A 58 -4.27 -8.35 13.00
C ASN A 58 -2.82 -8.20 13.52
N VAL A 59 -2.42 -9.01 14.50
CA VAL A 59 -1.04 -9.02 15.01
C VAL A 59 -0.03 -9.43 13.94
N GLY A 60 -0.38 -10.39 13.08
CA GLY A 60 0.47 -10.81 11.96
C GLY A 60 0.50 -9.82 10.78
N LEU A 61 -0.47 -8.92 10.69
CA LEU A 61 -0.54 -7.85 9.68
C LEU A 61 0.07 -6.53 10.16
N ALA A 62 0.25 -6.36 11.48
CA ALA A 62 0.59 -5.08 12.11
C ALA A 62 1.83 -4.41 11.51
N GLU A 63 2.91 -5.16 11.32
CA GLU A 63 4.16 -4.64 10.75
C GLU A 63 3.96 -4.13 9.31
N ALA A 64 3.24 -4.88 8.47
CA ALA A 64 2.96 -4.48 7.09
C ALA A 64 2.05 -3.25 7.02
N VAL A 65 1.04 -3.18 7.90
CA VAL A 65 0.12 -2.04 8.00
C VAL A 65 0.86 -0.78 8.45
N GLU A 66 1.72 -0.89 9.47
CA GLU A 66 2.53 0.24 9.94
C GLU A 66 3.50 0.73 8.86
N THR A 67 4.15 -0.20 8.16
CA THR A 67 5.05 0.10 7.05
C THR A 67 4.32 0.82 5.92
N LEU A 68 3.14 0.32 5.52
CA LEU A 68 2.30 0.96 4.51
C LEU A 68 1.94 2.40 4.91
N ALA A 69 1.47 2.61 6.15
CA ALA A 69 1.11 3.93 6.64
C ALA A 69 2.32 4.90 6.69
N SER A 70 3.53 4.38 6.92
CA SER A 70 4.76 5.14 6.86
C SER A 70 5.10 5.56 5.42
N GLU A 71 5.05 4.62 4.47
CA GLU A 71 5.40 4.89 3.08
C GLU A 71 4.36 5.78 2.37
N GLU A 72 3.07 5.62 2.66
CA GLU A 72 2.03 6.52 2.13
C GLU A 72 2.20 7.96 2.64
N ARG A 73 2.59 8.15 3.91
CA ARG A 73 2.93 9.48 4.44
C ARG A 73 4.12 10.09 3.70
N LYS A 74 5.17 9.31 3.44
CA LYS A 74 6.34 9.78 2.68
C LYS A 74 5.98 10.11 1.24
N ALA A 75 5.16 9.28 0.58
CA ALA A 75 4.69 9.53 -0.78
C ALA A 75 3.86 10.81 -0.86
N LYS A 76 2.94 11.03 0.08
CA LYS A 76 2.15 12.25 0.18
C LYS A 76 3.00 13.49 0.43
N ALA A 77 3.99 13.41 1.33
CA ALA A 77 4.92 14.51 1.58
C ALA A 77 5.74 14.85 0.32
N ARG A 78 6.24 13.84 -0.40
CA ARG A 78 6.95 14.03 -1.67
C ARG A 78 6.07 14.66 -2.76
N ALA A 79 4.82 14.21 -2.87
CA ALA A 79 3.85 14.79 -3.80
C ALA A 79 3.56 16.26 -3.46
N GLY A 80 3.31 16.56 -2.17
CA GLY A 80 3.09 17.93 -1.71
C GLY A 80 4.29 18.85 -1.97
N LEU A 81 5.53 18.40 -1.72
CA LEU A 81 6.73 19.16 -2.07
C LEU A 81 6.82 19.43 -3.57
N ARG A 82 6.49 18.45 -4.42
CA ARG A 82 6.48 18.62 -5.88
C ARG A 82 5.40 19.59 -6.35
N GLU A 83 4.24 19.62 -5.69
CA GLU A 83 3.16 20.57 -6.01
C GLU A 83 3.48 22.01 -5.55
N VAL A 84 4.21 22.17 -4.45
CA VAL A 84 4.62 23.49 -3.94
C VAL A 84 5.76 24.11 -4.77
N ALA A 85 6.60 23.28 -5.41
CA ALA A 85 7.87 23.70 -6.01
C ALA A 85 7.83 24.59 -7.28
N PRO A 86 6.85 24.59 -8.22
CA PRO A 86 7.03 25.38 -9.44
C PRO A 86 6.22 26.69 -9.53
N GLY A 87 5.10 26.82 -8.81
CA GLY A 87 4.13 27.88 -9.10
C GLY A 87 4.25 29.15 -8.24
N ARG A 88 4.34 28.98 -6.91
CA ARG A 88 4.13 30.09 -5.97
C ARG A 88 5.40 30.82 -5.56
N GLU A 89 6.54 30.14 -5.52
CA GLU A 89 7.82 30.78 -5.19
C GLU A 89 8.49 31.39 -6.40
N ILE A 90 8.46 30.74 -7.58
CA ILE A 90 9.03 31.31 -8.81
C ILE A 90 8.31 32.59 -9.22
N ALA A 91 6.97 32.64 -9.15
CA ALA A 91 6.22 33.85 -9.47
C ALA A 91 6.51 35.00 -8.48
N LYS A 92 6.68 34.68 -7.18
CA LYS A 92 7.08 35.66 -6.17
C LYS A 92 8.53 36.13 -6.37
N LEU A 93 9.44 35.24 -6.73
CA LEU A 93 10.85 35.55 -7.03
C LEU A 93 10.97 36.43 -8.27
N PHE A 94 10.29 36.10 -9.37
CA PHE A 94 10.29 36.94 -10.58
C PHE A 94 9.69 38.32 -10.34
N THR A 95 8.62 38.40 -9.55
CA THR A 95 8.02 39.68 -9.16
C THR A 95 9.00 40.48 -8.30
N ALA A 96 9.62 39.86 -7.29
CA ALA A 96 10.61 40.52 -6.43
C ALA A 96 11.85 41.01 -7.20
N ILE A 97 12.37 40.22 -8.15
CA ILE A 97 13.51 40.64 -9.00
C ILE A 97 13.09 41.82 -9.89
N LYS A 98 11.94 41.75 -10.56
CA LYS A 98 11.45 42.82 -11.43
C LYS A 98 11.16 44.13 -10.67
N TYR A 99 10.64 44.04 -9.44
CA TYR A 99 10.47 45.21 -8.58
C TYR A 99 11.80 45.72 -8.03
N GLY A 100 12.77 44.85 -7.75
CA GLY A 100 14.12 45.25 -7.32
C GLY A 100 14.92 45.98 -8.40
N GLU A 101 14.81 45.55 -9.67
CA GLU A 101 15.48 46.21 -10.80
C GLU A 101 14.84 47.55 -11.20
N GLY A 102 13.53 47.70 -10.96
CA GLY A 102 12.79 48.94 -11.28
C GLY A 102 12.82 50.02 -10.19
N THR A 103 13.22 49.69 -8.97
CA THR A 103 13.16 50.64 -7.83
C THR A 103 14.49 51.24 -7.43
N GLY A 104 15.61 50.87 -8.06
CA GLY A 104 16.90 51.48 -7.75
C GLY A 104 17.20 51.42 -6.25
N LEU A 105 17.06 50.24 -5.64
CA LEU A 105 17.64 49.99 -4.31
C LEU A 105 19.16 50.05 -4.44
N THR A 106 19.68 51.28 -4.38
CA THR A 106 21.02 51.65 -3.94
C THR A 106 21.22 51.29 -2.48
#